data_AF-A0ABD5XDH7-F1
#
_entry.id   AF-A0ABD5XDH7-F1
#
_cell.length_a   1.000
_cell.length_b   1.000
_cell.length_c   1.000
_cell.angle_alpha   90.00
_cell.angle_beta   90.00
_cell.angle_gamma   90.00
#
_symmetry.space_group_name_H-M   'P 1'
#
loop_
_entity.id
_entity.type
_entity.pdbx_description
1 polymer ?
#
loop_
_entity_poly.entity_id
_entity_poly.type
_entity_poly.pdbx_seq_one_letter_code
_entity_poly.pdbx_strand_id
1 'polypeptide(L)' 'MQVLTGTAIVTINSQEYTVEAGEAIGMPATEPHAVAAPEQFKMLLTMVQ' A
#
# COMPACT_ATOMS: atom_id res chain seq x y z
N MET A 1 -1.22 0.47 -5.68
CA MET A 1 -1.88 -0.58 -4.87
C MET A 1 -3.18 -0.01 -4.34
N GLN A 2 -4.29 -0.74 -4.47
CA GLN A 2 -5.58 -0.36 -3.91
C GLN A 2 -5.96 -1.32 -2.78
N VAL A 3 -6.48 -0.81 -1.66
CA VAL A 3 -7.01 -1.63 -0.56
C VAL A 3 -8.50 -1.86 -0.79
N LEU A 4 -8.92 -3.13 -0.82
CA LEU A 4 -10.30 -3.54 -1.04
C LEU A 4 -11.08 -3.70 0.27
N THR A 5 -10.42 -4.20 1.31
CA THR A 5 -10.97 -4.39 2.66
C THR A 5 -9.86 -4.29 3.69
N GLY A 6 -10.15 -3.83 4.91
CA GLY A 6 -9.18 -3.70 5.99
C GLY A 6 -8.23 -2.51 5.79
N THR A 7 -7.10 -2.54 6.49
CA THR A 7 -6.11 -1.45 6.52
C THR A 7 -4.70 -1.97 6.22
N ALA A 8 -3.93 -1.22 5.45
CA ALA A 8 -2.51 -1.47 5.19
C ALA A 8 -1.64 -0.30 5.66
N ILE A 9 -0.44 -0.60 6.16
CA ILE A 9 0.61 0.41 6.37
C ILE A 9 1.61 0.24 5.23
N VAL A 10 1.82 1.29 4.45
CA VAL A 10 2.79 1.32 3.35
C VAL A 10 3.91 2.27 3.71
N THR A 11 5.15 1.79 3.69
CA THR A 11 6.33 2.62 3.89
C THR A 11 6.96 2.93 2.54
N ILE A 12 7.13 4.20 2.22
CA ILE A 12 7.79 4.70 1.00
C ILE A 12 8.92 5.61 1.41
N ASN A 13 10.16 5.26 1.05
CA ASN A 13 11.32 6.10 1.36
C ASN A 13 11.39 6.51 2.86
N SER A 14 11.13 5.54 3.73
CA SER A 14 11.08 5.68 5.20
C SER A 14 9.90 6.50 5.77
N GLN A 15 8.96 6.94 4.94
CA GLN A 15 7.72 7.56 5.40
C GLN A 15 6.57 6.55 5.38
N GLU A 16 5.83 6.47 6.48
CA GLU A 16 4.67 5.60 6.61
C GLU A 16 3.37 6.29 6.16
N TYR A 17 2.53 5.50 5.50
CA TYR A 17 1.21 5.88 5.04
C TYR A 17 0.21 4.80 5.45
N THR A 18 -0.82 5.18 6.19
CA THR A 18 -1.98 4.32 6.42
C THR A 18 -2.89 4.41 5.20
N VAL A 19 -3.29 3.27 4.66
CA VAL A 19 -4.18 3.16 3.49
C VAL A 19 -5.37 2.30 3.87
N GLU A 20 -6.54 2.90 3.84
CA GLU A 20 -7.81 2.28 4.25
C GLU A 20 -8.58 1.69 3.06
N ALA A 21 -9.61 0.91 3.36
CA ALA A 21 -10.46 0.31 2.33
C ALA A 21 -11.09 1.37 1.41
N GLY A 22 -10.94 1.16 0.09
CA GLY A 22 -11.37 2.10 -0.93
C GLY A 22 -10.26 3.06 -1.40
N GLU A 23 -9.17 3.18 -0.64
CA GLU A 23 -8.04 4.04 -1.00
C GLU A 23 -7.01 3.31 -1.87
N ALA A 24 -6.20 4.12 -2.56
CA ALA A 24 -5.10 3.64 -3.36
C ALA A 24 -3.86 4.51 -3.16
N ILE A 25 -2.70 3.86 -3.17
CA ILE A 25 -1.39 4.51 -3.10
C ILE A 25 -0.51 4.07 -4.26
N GLY A 26 0.20 5.02 -4.87
CA GLY A 26 1.24 4.75 -5.86
C GLY A 26 2.53 4.31 -5.17
N MET A 27 3.22 3.32 -5.73
CA MET A 27 4.52 2.86 -5.23
C MET A 27 5.57 3.00 -6.35
N PRO A 28 6.39 4.07 -6.35
CA PRO A 28 7.47 4.25 -7.32
C PRO A 28 8.41 3.05 -7.45
N ALA A 29 8.81 2.70 -8.68
CA ALA A 29 9.71 1.56 -8.90
C ALA A 29 11.16 1.79 -8.40
N THR A 30 11.59 3.05 -8.31
CA THR A 30 12.98 3.42 -7.98
C THR A 30 13.20 3.72 -6.50
N GLU A 31 12.13 3.79 -5.72
CA GLU A 31 12.23 4.03 -4.27
C GLU A 31 11.96 2.72 -3.51
N PRO A 32 12.57 2.52 -2.33
CA PRO A 32 12.27 1.35 -1.51
C PRO A 32 10.87 1.46 -0.91
N HIS A 33 10.13 0.34 -0.98
CA HIS A 33 8.76 0.23 -0.49
C HIS A 33 8.57 -1.01 0.37
N ALA A 34 7.75 -0.90 1.42
CA ALA A 34 7.32 -2.03 2.26
C ALA A 34 5.81 -1.95 2.51
N VAL A 35 5.19 -3.11 2.71
CA VAL A 35 3.76 -3.23 3.04
C VAL A 35 3.64 -4.08 4.31
N ALA A 36 2.94 -3.55 5.30
CA ALA A 36 2.63 -4.23 6.55
C ALA A 36 1.10 -4.36 6.73
N ALA A 37 0.70 -5.49 7.31
CA ALA A 37 -0.69 -5.84 7.60
C ALA A 37 -0.97 -5.65 9.10
N PRO A 38 -1.38 -4.45 9.57
CA PRO A 38 -1.77 -4.28 10.97
C PRO A 38 -3.02 -5.12 11.33
N GLU A 39 -3.85 -5.41 10.33
CA GLU A 39 -5.00 -6.31 10.41
C GLU A 39 -5.14 -7.11 9.11
N GLN A 40 -6.09 -8.04 9.07
CA GLN A 40 -6.37 -8.80 7.86
C GLN A 40 -6.99 -7.87 6.80
N PHE A 41 -6.32 -7.75 5.65
CA PHE A 41 -6.76 -6.88 4.56
C PHE A 41 -6.69 -7.60 3.20
N LYS A 42 -7.36 -7.03 2.19
CA LYS A 42 -7.27 -7.48 0.80
C LYS A 42 -6.84 -6.31 -0.06
N MET A 43 -6.00 -6.56 -1.06
CA MET A 43 -5.52 -5.51 -1.97
C MET A 43 -5.49 -5.97 -3.43
N LEU A 44 -5.60 -5.00 -4.33
CA LEU A 44 -5.33 -5.13 -5.76
C LEU A 44 -4.01 -4.41 -6.08
N LEU A 45 -3.05 -5.15 -6.64
CA LEU A 45 -1.80 -4.60 -7.14
C LEU A 45 -1.84 -4.49 -8.66
N THR A 46 -1.76 -3.27 -9.17
CA THR A 46 -1.57 -2.99 -10.59
C THR A 46 -0.14 -2.52 -10.80
N MET A 47 0.62 -3.23 -11.62
CA MET A 47 1.92 -2.78 -12.11
C MET A 47 1.72 -1.96 -13.38
N VAL A 48 2.16 -0.72 -13.34
CA VAL A 48 2.25 0.17 -14.50
C VAL A 48 3.73 0.31 -14.88
N GLN A 49 4.04 0.21 -16.17
CA GLN A 49 5.39 0.36 -16.71
C GLN A 49 5.85 1.80 -16.71
#